data_AF-A0A0B5ILF7-F1
#
_entry.id   AF-A0A0B5ILF7-F1
#
_cell.length_a   1.000
_cell.length_b   1.000
_cell.length_c   1.000
_cell.angle_alpha   90.00
_cell.angle_beta   90.00
_cell.angle_gamma   90.00
#
_symmetry.space_group_name_H-M   'P 1'
#
loop_
_entity.id
_entity.type
_entity.pdbx_description
1 polymer ?
#
loop_
_entity_poly.entity_id
_entity_poly.type
_entity_poly.pdbx_seq_one_letter_code
_entity_poly.pdbx_strand_id
1 'polypeptide(L)'
;MKPRLVFSASGTIHLKQYTRQTPRWQRCEAEAPADFECATLKVPLDYSRPGGRTLDVAVSRIKATRPQKRRGVLLLDPGGPGGPDLDVPLYMASELPAEVKERYDLGLRAEPDPGGSPADRCGQTTGTWPAP
;
A
#
# COMPACT_ATOMS: atom_id res chain seq x y z
N MET A 1 -14.91 -13.99 46.85
CA MET A 1 -14.95 -14.03 45.39
C MET A 1 -14.38 -12.73 44.84
N LYS A 2 -13.23 -12.75 44.16
CA LYS A 2 -12.69 -11.60 43.41
C LYS A 2 -12.65 -11.97 41.93
N PRO A 3 -13.22 -11.18 41.02
CA PRO A 3 -13.12 -11.46 39.60
C PRO A 3 -11.66 -11.23 39.17
N ARG A 4 -11.05 -12.25 38.55
CA ARG A 4 -9.78 -12.10 37.86
C ARG A 4 -10.03 -11.29 36.60
N LEU A 5 -9.45 -10.09 36.53
CA LEU A 5 -9.31 -9.34 35.29
C LEU A 5 -8.43 -10.16 34.33
N VAL A 6 -9.03 -10.70 33.28
CA VAL A 6 -8.29 -11.23 32.13
C VAL A 6 -8.00 -10.04 31.22
N PHE A 7 -6.76 -9.52 31.28
CA PHE A 7 -6.29 -8.59 30.26
C PHE A 7 -6.14 -9.37 28.94
N SER A 8 -7.07 -9.16 28.02
CA SER A 8 -6.98 -9.73 26.67
C SER A 8 -5.85 -9.04 25.90
N ALA A 9 -4.80 -9.81 25.57
CA ALA A 9 -3.70 -9.41 24.70
C ALA A 9 -4.13 -9.22 23.21
N SER A 10 -5.43 -9.07 22.93
CA SER A 10 -6.00 -9.06 21.59
C SER A 10 -5.41 -7.96 20.70
N GLY A 11 -5.21 -6.73 21.21
CA GLY A 11 -4.88 -5.57 20.37
C GLY A 11 -3.65 -5.78 19.46
N THR A 12 -2.55 -6.29 20.01
CA THR A 12 -1.30 -6.48 19.25
C THR A 12 -1.33 -7.72 18.36
N ILE A 13 -2.05 -8.78 18.77
CA ILE A 13 -2.19 -10.01 17.96
C ILE A 13 -3.02 -9.73 16.70
N HIS A 14 -4.06 -8.91 16.81
CA HIS A 14 -4.95 -8.61 15.69
C HIS A 14 -4.33 -7.67 14.65
N LEU A 15 -3.35 -6.84 15.00
CA LEU A 15 -2.64 -6.04 13.99
C LEU A 15 -1.59 -6.84 13.21
N LYS A 16 -1.05 -7.93 13.79
CA LYS A 16 -0.04 -8.77 13.12
C LYS A 16 -0.52 -9.31 11.78
N GLN A 17 -1.82 -9.59 11.63
CA GLN A 17 -2.39 -10.08 10.37
C GLN A 17 -2.24 -9.08 9.23
N TYR A 18 -2.23 -7.77 9.53
CA TYR A 18 -2.07 -6.71 8.55
C TYR A 18 -0.60 -6.39 8.28
N THR A 19 0.26 -6.42 9.31
CA THR A 19 1.69 -6.08 9.15
C THR A 19 2.55 -7.22 8.61
N ARG A 20 2.04 -8.46 8.62
CA ARG A 20 2.77 -9.66 8.13
C ARG A 20 2.24 -10.16 6.78
N GLN A 21 1.42 -9.37 6.10
CA GLN A 21 0.96 -9.69 4.76
C GLN A 21 2.15 -9.85 3.81
N THR A 22 2.09 -10.86 2.96
CA THR A 22 3.00 -10.99 1.82
C THR A 22 2.25 -10.45 0.60
N PRO A 23 2.61 -9.28 0.07
CA PRO A 23 1.89 -8.70 -1.06
C PRO A 23 2.03 -9.60 -2.29
N ARG A 24 0.91 -9.87 -2.96
CA ARG A 24 0.90 -10.57 -4.24
C ARG A 24 1.14 -9.55 -5.34
N TRP A 25 2.41 -9.40 -5.70
CA TRP A 25 2.83 -8.49 -6.75
C TRP A 25 2.48 -9.04 -8.13
N GLN A 26 1.99 -8.16 -8.99
CA GLN A 26 1.75 -8.39 -10.40
C GLN A 26 2.12 -7.13 -11.17
N ARG A 27 2.25 -7.21 -12.49
CA ARG A 27 2.46 -6.01 -13.32
C ARG A 27 1.27 -5.06 -13.15
N CYS A 28 1.54 -3.76 -13.03
CA CYS A 28 0.50 -2.75 -12.88
C CYS A 28 -0.35 -2.55 -14.13
N GLU A 29 -0.01 -3.07 -15.30
CA GLU A 29 -0.84 -3.11 -16.52
C GLU A 29 -0.03 -3.86 -17.59
N ALA A 30 -0.65 -4.30 -18.67
CA ALA A 30 0.07 -5.11 -19.66
C ALA A 30 1.19 -4.32 -20.36
N GLU A 31 0.96 -3.02 -20.57
CA GLU A 31 1.82 -2.11 -21.32
C GLU A 31 2.90 -1.42 -20.46
N ALA A 32 2.70 -1.33 -19.15
CA ALA A 32 3.65 -0.75 -18.18
C ALA A 32 5.01 -1.46 -18.20
N PRO A 33 6.12 -0.88 -17.73
CA PRO A 33 7.38 -1.61 -17.56
C PRO A 33 7.24 -2.90 -16.71
N ALA A 34 8.02 -3.94 -17.01
CA ALA A 34 7.92 -5.24 -16.33
C ALA A 34 8.36 -5.22 -14.86
N ASP A 35 9.19 -4.24 -14.49
CA ASP A 35 9.65 -3.97 -13.13
C ASP A 35 8.71 -3.06 -12.33
N PHE A 36 7.67 -2.52 -12.97
CA PHE A 36 6.58 -1.78 -12.33
C PHE A 36 5.46 -2.73 -11.92
N GLU A 37 5.33 -2.93 -10.60
CA GLU A 37 4.45 -3.91 -10.00
C GLU A 37 3.46 -3.27 -9.03
N CYS A 38 2.24 -3.78 -9.02
CA CYS A 38 1.16 -3.37 -8.14
C CYS A 38 0.72 -4.56 -7.27
N ALA A 39 0.22 -4.25 -6.08
CA ALA A 39 -0.39 -5.22 -5.18
C ALA A 39 -1.50 -4.56 -4.35
N THR A 40 -2.32 -5.37 -3.70
CA THR A 40 -3.34 -4.91 -2.77
C THR A 40 -3.03 -5.40 -1.36
N LEU A 41 -3.08 -4.50 -0.38
CA LEU A 41 -2.93 -4.79 1.04
C LEU A 41 -4.24 -4.57 1.77
N LYS A 42 -4.57 -5.42 2.73
CA LYS A 42 -5.72 -5.19 3.63
C LYS A 42 -5.30 -4.41 4.85
N VAL A 43 -6.12 -3.46 5.28
CA VAL A 43 -5.94 -2.73 6.54
C VAL A 43 -7.27 -2.67 7.31
N PRO A 44 -7.28 -2.56 8.64
CA PRO A 44 -8.52 -2.36 9.37
C PRO A 44 -9.05 -0.95 9.09
N LEU A 45 -10.36 -0.84 8.91
CA LEU A 45 -11.05 0.47 8.80
C LEU A 45 -10.89 1.26 10.11
N ASP A 46 -10.93 0.57 11.24
CA ASP A 46 -10.80 1.12 12.58
C ASP A 46 -9.70 0.37 13.32
N TYR A 47 -8.54 1.00 13.49
CA TYR A 47 -7.39 0.39 14.17
C TYR A 47 -7.63 0.13 15.66
N SER A 48 -8.63 0.78 16.29
CA SER A 48 -9.05 0.46 17.66
C SER A 48 -9.88 -0.82 17.73
N ARG A 49 -10.48 -1.24 16.59
CA ARG A 49 -11.24 -2.48 16.41
C ARG A 49 -10.69 -3.28 15.23
N PRO A 50 -9.46 -3.82 15.33
CA PRO A 50 -8.75 -4.46 14.22
C PRO A 50 -9.35 -5.81 13.77
N GLY A 51 -10.41 -6.31 14.40
CA GLY A 51 -11.19 -7.47 13.92
C GLY A 51 -12.44 -7.07 13.13
N GLY A 52 -12.67 -5.77 12.91
CA GLY A 52 -13.85 -5.25 12.23
C GLY A 52 -13.72 -5.23 10.70
N ARG A 53 -14.40 -4.26 10.07
CA ARG A 53 -14.33 -4.04 8.61
C ARG A 53 -12.89 -3.73 8.18
N THR A 54 -12.56 -4.14 6.97
CA THR A 54 -11.27 -3.86 6.33
C THR A 54 -11.44 -2.96 5.12
N LEU A 55 -10.35 -2.31 4.75
CA LEU A 55 -10.17 -1.56 3.51
C LEU A 55 -9.07 -2.23 2.69
N ASP A 56 -9.21 -2.14 1.37
CA ASP A 56 -8.17 -2.50 0.42
C ASP A 56 -7.35 -1.26 0.07
N VAL A 57 -6.03 -1.42 0.11
CA VAL A 57 -5.05 -0.38 -0.17
C VAL A 57 -4.21 -0.84 -1.34
N ALA A 58 -4.31 -0.13 -2.45
CA ALA A 58 -3.43 -0.37 -3.58
C ALA A 58 -2.04 0.19 -3.28
N VAL A 59 -1.02 -0.57 -3.65
CA VAL A 59 0.38 -0.16 -3.59
C VAL A 59 1.04 -0.46 -4.91
N SER A 60 1.99 0.38 -5.30
CA SER A 60 2.82 0.19 -6.48
C SER A 60 4.31 0.25 -6.11
N ARG A 61 5.14 -0.37 -6.93
CA ARG A 61 6.59 -0.27 -6.83
C ARG A 61 7.28 -0.39 -8.17
N ILE A 62 8.44 0.25 -8.31
CA ILE A 62 9.45 -0.10 -9.31
C ILE A 62 10.63 -0.74 -8.59
N LYS A 63 11.06 -1.91 -9.05
CA LYS A 63 12.20 -2.62 -8.44
C LYS A 63 13.51 -1.86 -8.63
N ALA A 64 14.39 -1.96 -7.63
CA ALA A 64 15.75 -1.47 -7.76
C ALA A 64 16.45 -2.09 -8.99
N THR A 65 17.18 -1.28 -9.76
CA THR A 65 17.84 -1.74 -10.98
C THR A 65 19.04 -2.66 -10.72
N ARG A 66 19.55 -2.69 -9.49
CA ARG A 66 20.57 -3.65 -9.03
C ARG A 66 20.11 -4.41 -7.78
N PRO A 67 19.35 -5.51 -7.94
CA PRO A 67 18.82 -6.29 -6.82
C PRO A 67 19.85 -6.71 -5.77
N GLN A 68 21.08 -7.00 -6.20
CA GLN A 68 22.21 -7.36 -5.33
C GLN A 68 22.74 -6.20 -4.46
N LYS A 69 22.43 -4.96 -4.80
CA LYS A 69 22.76 -3.76 -4.01
C LYS A 69 21.55 -3.20 -3.24
N ARG A 70 20.40 -3.87 -3.34
CA ARG A 70 19.14 -3.37 -2.80
C ARG A 70 19.20 -3.26 -1.28
N ARG A 71 18.86 -2.07 -0.79
CA ARG A 71 18.79 -1.72 0.64
C ARG A 71 17.38 -1.80 1.19
N GLY A 72 16.35 -1.62 0.36
CA GLY A 72 14.97 -1.63 0.80
C GLY A 72 14.04 -0.92 -0.17
N VAL A 73 12.94 -0.41 0.36
CA VAL A 73 11.95 0.40 -0.36
C VAL A 73 12.10 1.85 0.08
N LEU A 74 12.16 2.78 -0.87
CA LEU A 74 11.96 4.19 -0.63
C LEU A 74 10.47 4.47 -0.85
N LEU A 75 9.74 4.71 0.24
CA LEU A 75 8.31 5.05 0.16
C LEU A 75 8.17 6.52 -0.19
N LEU A 76 7.47 6.77 -1.28
CA LEU A 76 7.15 8.10 -1.78
C LEU A 76 5.82 8.55 -1.17
N ASP A 77 5.70 9.86 -0.96
CA ASP A 77 4.49 10.52 -0.51
C ASP A 77 4.40 11.87 -1.24
N PRO A 78 3.61 11.98 -2.33
CA PRO A 78 3.52 13.19 -3.14
C PRO A 78 2.80 14.34 -2.40
N GLY A 79 2.17 14.06 -1.25
CA GLY A 79 1.33 14.99 -0.51
C GLY A 79 -0.04 15.20 -1.16
N GLY A 80 -0.93 15.94 -0.47
CA GLY A 80 -2.32 16.14 -0.88
C GLY A 80 -3.15 14.84 -0.87
N PRO A 81 -4.46 14.90 -0.61
CA PRO A 81 -5.35 13.75 -0.79
C PRO A 81 -6.08 13.78 -2.14
N GLY A 82 -6.34 12.60 -2.72
CA GLY A 82 -7.31 12.42 -3.82
C GLY A 82 -6.76 12.28 -5.24
N GLY A 83 -5.44 12.13 -5.42
CA GLY A 83 -4.81 11.82 -6.71
C GLY A 83 -4.68 10.31 -6.98
N PRO A 84 -4.76 9.86 -8.25
CA PRO A 84 -4.35 8.51 -8.60
C PRO A 84 -2.81 8.45 -8.58
N ASP A 85 -2.23 8.03 -7.47
CA ASP A 85 -0.78 8.21 -7.29
C ASP A 85 0.04 6.97 -7.70
N LEU A 86 -0.59 5.83 -8.04
CA LEU A 86 0.13 4.57 -8.26
C LEU A 86 1.26 4.65 -9.29
N ASP A 87 1.22 5.58 -10.24
CA ASP A 87 2.25 5.81 -11.26
C ASP A 87 3.41 6.72 -10.80
N VAL A 88 3.33 7.38 -9.64
CA VAL A 88 4.39 8.24 -9.09
C VAL A 88 5.78 7.58 -9.08
N PRO A 89 5.94 6.28 -8.77
CA PRO A 89 7.23 5.61 -8.92
C PRO A 89 7.83 5.69 -10.34
N LEU A 90 7.02 5.65 -11.40
CA LEU A 90 7.48 5.78 -12.80
C LEU A 90 8.07 7.16 -13.05
N TYR A 91 7.36 8.20 -12.59
CA TYR A 91 7.85 9.57 -12.67
C TYR A 91 9.14 9.75 -11.86
N MET A 92 9.18 9.29 -10.62
CA MET A 92 10.40 9.42 -9.79
C MET A 92 11.57 8.59 -10.32
N ALA A 93 11.32 7.54 -11.11
CA ALA A 93 12.38 6.80 -11.79
C ALA A 93 13.08 7.61 -12.90
N SER A 94 12.44 8.64 -13.48
CA SER A 94 13.12 9.57 -14.41
C SER A 94 13.93 10.63 -13.66
N GLU A 95 13.42 11.12 -12.53
CA GLU A 95 14.01 12.25 -11.80
C GLU A 95 15.15 11.86 -10.85
N LEU A 96 15.07 10.68 -10.22
CA LEU A 96 16.03 10.32 -9.17
C LEU A 96 17.41 9.93 -9.75
N PRO A 97 18.49 10.26 -9.02
CA PRO A 97 19.84 9.83 -9.39
C PRO A 97 19.95 8.31 -9.54
N ALA A 98 20.79 7.85 -10.46
CA ALA A 98 21.00 6.43 -10.72
C ALA A 98 21.36 5.64 -9.45
N GLU A 99 22.19 6.21 -8.57
CA GLU A 99 22.60 5.57 -7.32
C GLU A 99 21.41 5.22 -6.38
N VAL A 100 20.37 6.05 -6.39
CA VAL A 100 19.14 5.78 -5.62
C VAL A 100 18.38 4.62 -6.24
N LYS A 101 18.17 4.66 -7.56
CA LYS A 101 17.44 3.64 -8.33
C LYS A 101 18.14 2.28 -8.33
N GLU A 102 19.47 2.26 -8.20
CA GLU A 102 20.23 1.02 -8.04
C GLU A 102 19.98 0.35 -6.68
N ARG A 103 19.65 1.12 -5.64
CA ARG A 103 19.65 0.64 -4.25
C ARG A 103 18.27 0.51 -3.65
N TYR A 104 17.26 1.18 -4.17
CA TYR A 104 15.92 1.19 -3.58
C TYR A 104 14.87 0.80 -4.60
N ASP A 105 13.91 -0.01 -4.17
CA ASP A 105 12.64 -0.04 -4.86
C ASP A 105 11.94 1.30 -4.61
N LEU A 106 11.39 1.93 -5.64
CA LEU A 106 10.58 3.13 -5.49
C LEU A 106 9.15 2.69 -5.25
N GLY A 107 8.63 2.87 -4.04
CA GLY A 107 7.32 2.40 -3.65
C GLY A 107 6.36 3.55 -3.41
N LEU A 108 5.09 3.33 -3.72
CA LEU A 108 4.02 4.23 -3.31
C LEU A 108 2.86 3.42 -2.75
N ARG A 109 2.24 3.97 -1.71
CA ARG A 109 0.93 3.58 -1.23
C ARG A 109 -0.10 4.58 -1.75
N ALA A 110 -1.11 4.10 -2.46
CA ALA A 110 -2.30 4.91 -2.69
C ALA A 110 -3.02 5.13 -1.36
N GLU A 111 -3.52 6.34 -1.13
CA GLU A 111 -4.43 6.56 -0.01
C GLU A 111 -5.64 5.63 -0.18
N PRO A 112 -6.12 4.99 0.91
CA PRO A 112 -7.35 4.24 0.82
C PRO A 112 -8.45 5.18 0.31
N ASP A 113 -9.18 4.79 -0.74
CA ASP A 113 -10.43 5.46 -1.08
C ASP A 113 -11.29 5.45 0.20
N PRO A 114 -11.69 6.62 0.74
CA PRO A 114 -12.57 6.65 1.91
C PRO A 114 -13.90 5.91 1.67
N GLY A 115 -14.26 5.60 0.41
CA GLY A 115 -15.55 5.09 0.02
C GLY A 115 -15.60 3.61 -0.36
N GLY A 116 -15.62 2.75 0.66
CA GLY A 116 -16.16 1.39 0.56
C GLY A 116 -17.65 1.30 0.17
N SER A 117 -18.32 2.43 -0.10
CA SER A 117 -19.64 2.55 -0.71
C SER A 117 -19.66 3.67 -1.77
N PRO A 118 -20.44 3.55 -2.86
CA PRO A 118 -20.63 4.64 -3.85
C PRO A 118 -21.13 5.97 -3.26
N ALA A 119 -21.80 5.93 -2.10
CA ALA A 119 -22.31 7.11 -1.40
C ALA A 119 -21.20 7.99 -0.78
N ASP A 120 -20.05 7.41 -0.46
CA ASP A 120 -18.94 8.09 0.22
C ASP A 120 -17.99 8.75 -0.78
N ARG A 121 -18.22 8.57 -2.09
CA ARG A 121 -17.34 9.06 -3.16
C ARG A 121 -17.59 10.51 -3.53
N CYS A 122 -18.58 11.20 -2.93
CA CYS A 122 -18.89 12.62 -3.21
C CYS A 122 -18.86 13.00 -4.72
N GLY A 123 -19.24 12.08 -5.61
CA GLY A 123 -19.19 12.28 -7.07
C GLY A 123 -17.83 12.07 -7.76
N GLN A 124 -16.81 11.58 -7.06
CA GLN A 124 -15.50 11.25 -7.62
C GLN A 124 -15.51 9.85 -8.25
N THR A 125 -15.14 9.76 -9.53
CA THR A 125 -15.11 8.54 -10.35
C THR A 125 -13.70 8.02 -10.63
N THR A 126 -12.65 8.64 -10.07
CA THR A 126 -11.29 8.41 -10.53
C THR A 126 -10.60 7.25 -9.80
N GLY A 127 -10.21 6.24 -10.58
CA GLY A 127 -9.06 5.40 -10.27
C GLY A 127 -9.34 4.04 -9.66
N THR A 128 -10.32 3.27 -10.15
CA THR A 128 -10.35 1.84 -9.82
C THR A 128 -9.21 1.13 -10.54
N TRP A 129 -8.07 0.96 -9.86
CA TRP A 129 -7.25 -0.21 -10.10
C TRP A 129 -8.13 -1.43 -9.81
N PRO A 130 -8.46 -2.29 -10.80
CA PRO A 130 -9.20 -3.51 -10.51
C PRO A 130 -8.33 -4.36 -9.58
N ALA A 131 -8.84 -4.61 -8.37
CA ALA A 131 -8.29 -5.69 -7.56
C ALA A 131 -8.34 -6.98 -8.40
N PRO A 132 -7.28 -7.80 -8.40
CA PRO A 132 -7.33 -9.10 -9.05
C PRO A 132 -8.41 -10.00 -8.46
#